data_AF-A0A818J8B1-F1
#
_entry.id   AF-A0A818J8B1-F1
#
_cell.length_a   1.000
_cell.length_b   1.000
_cell.length_c   1.000
_cell.angle_alpha   90.00
_cell.angle_beta   90.00
_cell.angle_gamma   90.00
#
_symmetry.space_group_name_H-M   'P 1'
#
loop_
_entity.id
_entity.type
_entity.pdbx_description
1 polymer ?
#
loop_
_entity_poly.entity_id
_entity_poly.type
_entity_poly.pdbx_seq_one_letter_code
_entity_poly.pdbx_strand_id
1 'polypeptide(L)'
;MDFHNFDKLKFGMSLLPDDIFMRVDNNFFSVVKTIAGDSVVKILKIQLINSARKLLCIPYVFEFLRIDSEEVGAIKLESCFKSKTGQYVIKPGVQSGKQTYEFICLNLYGSILNLTTLGDLIKTSNMALNEAEFRFEYLPQLHSSFGFCSEDTTGVIRKVEYDCSTNSFVRFATPVTDGVPLSQYFQVDTFNDIKEIYDMSEQARLLNVHMFQGIQSDDNTTSIPRPFLLSAYGINNNFTALDVLQRWLYIYRNCLKNGVRVIDFSTGLESAWYVVFVCRIWWSWLKKESSSSSSKRTTACEQQNHINKYFITKPAYLSVEPNAHNMLYMVLLVKQHSLPKQALINIHLFNSQGCESLFRDARSLSGSFSTIVNFTVNNFIKRSQKLAILNQFKYDQSEHNFLFQSIININTMID
;
A
#
# COMPACT_ATOMS: atom_id res chain seq x y z
N MET A 1 36.90 30.76 18.30
CA MET A 1 36.14 29.51 18.12
C MET A 1 34.69 29.92 17.96
N ASP A 2 34.26 30.10 16.71
CA ASP A 2 32.94 30.64 16.37
C ASP A 2 31.90 29.53 16.19
N PHE A 3 30.79 29.68 16.90
CA PHE A 3 29.65 28.77 16.98
C PHE A 3 28.67 28.88 15.78
N HIS A 4 29.13 29.30 14.60
CA HIS A 4 28.24 29.59 13.45
C HIS A 4 28.25 28.59 12.30
N ASN A 5 28.88 27.42 12.44
CA ASN A 5 29.05 26.49 11.31
C ASN A 5 28.43 25.09 11.48
N PHE A 6 27.55 24.85 12.46
CA PHE A 6 27.01 23.51 12.71
C PHE A 6 25.57 23.23 12.24
N ASP A 7 24.84 24.20 11.69
CA ASP A 7 23.41 24.01 11.32
C ASP A 7 23.07 23.96 9.82
N LYS A 8 24.05 24.08 8.91
CA LYS A 8 23.78 24.06 7.46
C LYS A 8 23.82 22.67 6.79
N LEU A 9 23.97 21.58 7.56
CA LEU A 9 24.34 20.26 7.00
C LEU A 9 23.29 19.13 7.13
N LYS A 10 22.01 19.42 7.34
CA LYS A 10 20.98 18.34 7.46
C LYS A 10 19.77 18.37 6.53
N PHE A 11 19.67 19.35 5.65
CA PHE A 11 18.61 19.39 4.64
C PHE A 11 19.23 19.87 3.31
N GLY A 12 18.75 19.38 2.17
CA GLY A 12 19.24 19.74 0.83
C GLY A 12 19.12 21.24 0.45
N MET A 13 18.89 22.11 1.43
CA MET A 13 18.96 23.56 1.33
C MET A 13 20.36 24.09 0.99
N SER A 14 21.43 23.31 1.14
CA SER A 14 22.77 23.73 0.73
C SER A 14 22.94 23.91 -0.79
N LEU A 15 21.96 23.46 -1.60
CA LEU A 15 21.98 23.59 -3.05
C LEU A 15 21.28 24.86 -3.57
N LEU A 16 20.44 25.50 -2.75
CA LEU A 16 19.74 26.73 -3.13
C LEU A 16 20.56 27.94 -2.68
N PRO A 17 20.92 28.86 -3.59
CA PRO A 17 21.55 30.11 -3.20
C PRO A 17 20.63 30.95 -2.31
N ASP A 18 21.20 31.63 -1.31
CA ASP A 18 20.47 32.51 -0.38
C ASP A 18 19.69 33.63 -1.12
N ASP A 19 20.12 33.98 -2.35
CA ASP A 19 19.54 35.00 -3.21
C ASP A 19 18.52 34.46 -4.25
N ILE A 20 18.05 33.21 -4.13
CA ILE A 20 17.21 32.56 -5.16
C ILE A 20 15.96 33.36 -5.56
N PHE A 21 15.33 34.05 -4.61
CA PHE A 21 14.14 34.88 -4.88
C PHE A 21 14.45 36.19 -5.60
N MET A 22 15.72 36.59 -5.66
CA MET A 22 16.21 37.78 -6.37
C MET A 22 16.76 37.42 -7.76
N ARG A 23 16.98 36.14 -8.05
CA ARG A 23 17.43 35.68 -9.36
C ARG A 23 16.29 35.70 -10.37
N VAL A 24 16.59 36.26 -11.53
CA VAL A 24 15.71 36.31 -12.69
C VAL A 24 16.43 35.79 -13.93
N ASP A 25 15.65 35.36 -14.92
CA ASP A 25 16.11 34.90 -16.23
C ASP A 25 17.22 33.85 -16.13
N ASN A 26 18.36 34.08 -16.79
CA ASN A 26 19.45 33.12 -16.89
C ASN A 26 20.03 32.72 -15.53
N ASN A 27 20.05 33.64 -14.56
CA ASN A 27 20.55 33.35 -13.22
C ASN A 27 19.62 32.39 -12.47
N PHE A 28 18.30 32.52 -12.66
CA PHE A 28 17.32 31.59 -12.13
C PHE A 28 17.39 30.24 -12.86
N PHE A 29 17.44 30.24 -14.19
CA PHE A 29 17.53 29.02 -14.99
C PHE A 29 18.81 28.21 -14.72
N SER A 30 19.94 28.88 -14.44
CA SER A 30 21.18 28.19 -14.07
C SER A 30 21.01 27.38 -12.78
N VAL A 31 20.32 27.93 -11.77
CA VAL A 31 20.06 27.22 -10.51
C VAL A 31 19.09 26.05 -10.75
N VAL A 32 18.01 26.29 -11.49
CA VAL A 32 17.04 25.23 -11.85
C VAL A 32 17.71 24.12 -12.64
N LYS A 33 18.62 24.44 -13.57
CA LYS A 33 19.39 23.44 -14.35
C LYS A 33 20.22 22.54 -13.45
N THR A 34 20.92 23.12 -12.47
CA THR A 34 21.76 22.37 -11.53
C THR A 34 20.93 21.44 -10.64
N ILE A 35 19.72 21.86 -10.24
CA ILE A 35 18.88 21.10 -9.29
C ILE A 35 17.99 20.07 -10.00
N ALA A 36 17.38 20.45 -11.12
CA ALA A 36 16.28 19.72 -11.75
C ALA A 36 16.55 19.33 -13.21
N GLY A 37 17.71 19.70 -13.76
CA GLY A 37 18.13 19.37 -15.11
C GLY A 37 17.54 20.26 -16.21
N ASP A 38 18.01 20.05 -17.44
CA ASP A 38 17.67 20.88 -18.61
C ASP A 38 16.20 20.82 -19.02
N SER A 39 15.54 19.67 -18.82
CA SER A 39 14.13 19.49 -19.20
C SER A 39 13.20 20.42 -18.40
N VAL A 40 13.46 20.61 -17.11
CA VAL A 40 12.66 21.53 -16.28
C VAL A 40 12.90 22.99 -16.68
N VAL A 41 14.14 23.36 -17.04
CA VAL A 41 14.44 24.71 -17.54
C VAL A 41 13.67 25.01 -18.82
N LYS A 42 13.58 24.06 -19.76
CA LYS A 42 12.79 24.24 -21.00
C LYS A 42 11.30 24.47 -20.69
N ILE A 43 10.74 23.68 -19.76
CA ILE A 43 9.35 23.80 -19.30
C ILE A 43 9.09 25.20 -18.73
N LEU A 44 9.99 25.72 -17.89
CA LEU A 44 9.84 27.03 -17.29
C LEU A 44 9.99 28.17 -18.30
N LYS A 45 10.94 28.05 -19.25
CA LYS A 45 11.14 29.05 -20.31
C LYS A 45 9.91 29.23 -21.20
N ILE A 46 9.26 28.13 -21.58
CA ILE A 46 8.08 28.18 -22.46
C ILE A 46 6.87 28.81 -21.79
N GLN A 47 6.76 28.68 -20.47
CA GLN A 47 5.71 29.34 -19.69
C GLN A 47 6.10 30.77 -19.26
N LEU A 48 7.24 31.29 -19.72
CA LEU A 48 7.80 32.59 -19.32
C LEU A 48 8.00 32.73 -17.80
N ILE A 49 8.25 31.59 -17.14
CA ILE A 49 8.56 31.49 -15.72
C ILE A 49 10.06 31.71 -15.54
N ASN A 50 10.43 32.97 -15.45
CA ASN A 50 11.83 33.39 -15.37
C ASN A 50 12.29 33.76 -13.96
N SER A 51 11.50 33.47 -12.92
CA SER A 51 11.90 33.70 -11.54
C SER A 51 11.23 32.73 -10.60
N ALA A 52 11.80 32.54 -9.41
CA ALA A 52 11.17 31.77 -8.35
C ALA A 52 9.76 32.34 -8.06
N ARG A 53 9.62 33.66 -7.89
CA ARG A 53 8.32 34.29 -7.61
C ARG A 53 7.25 33.96 -8.64
N LYS A 54 7.56 34.02 -9.95
CA LYS A 54 6.60 33.65 -11.00
C LYS A 54 6.23 32.17 -10.95
N LEU A 55 7.19 31.30 -10.66
CA LEU A 55 6.94 29.86 -10.51
C LEU A 55 5.94 29.61 -9.38
N LEU A 56 6.05 30.36 -8.28
CA LEU A 56 5.16 30.23 -7.13
C LEU A 56 3.73 30.71 -7.40
N CYS A 57 3.55 31.63 -8.35
CA CYS A 57 2.24 32.17 -8.69
C CYS A 57 1.46 31.31 -9.69
N ILE A 58 2.01 30.18 -10.16
CA ILE A 58 1.37 29.34 -11.19
C ILE A 58 0.82 28.06 -10.54
N PRO A 59 -0.52 27.90 -10.48
CA PRO A 59 -1.15 26.78 -9.77
C PRO A 59 -0.90 25.42 -10.44
N TYR A 60 -0.71 25.39 -11.77
CA TYR A 60 -0.53 24.15 -12.53
C TYR A 60 0.59 24.27 -13.57
N VAL A 61 1.84 24.17 -13.12
CA VAL A 61 3.05 24.27 -13.97
C VAL A 61 3.10 23.29 -15.14
N PHE A 62 2.31 22.20 -15.13
CA PHE A 62 2.28 21.21 -16.22
C PHE A 62 1.02 21.28 -17.09
N GLU A 63 0.09 22.20 -16.83
CA GLU A 63 -1.17 22.27 -17.57
C GLU A 63 -0.96 22.63 -19.05
N PHE A 64 0.05 23.44 -19.36
CA PHE A 64 0.42 23.79 -20.73
C PHE A 64 0.80 22.56 -21.59
N LEU A 65 1.17 21.42 -20.98
CA LEU A 65 1.39 20.17 -21.70
C LEU A 65 0.09 19.61 -22.32
N ARG A 66 -1.08 20.17 -22.05
CA ARG A 66 -2.32 19.81 -22.76
C ARG A 66 -2.44 20.48 -24.12
N ILE A 67 -1.68 21.55 -24.36
CA ILE A 67 -1.71 22.29 -25.62
C ILE A 67 -1.11 21.42 -26.73
N ASP A 68 -1.82 21.36 -27.86
CA ASP A 68 -1.37 20.66 -29.06
C ASP A 68 -0.60 21.66 -29.95
N SER A 69 0.71 21.76 -29.70
CA SER A 69 1.63 22.56 -30.50
C SER A 69 2.93 21.80 -30.72
N GLU A 70 3.63 22.11 -31.82
CA GLU A 70 4.91 21.49 -32.17
C GLU A 70 5.97 21.70 -31.06
N GLU A 71 5.98 22.90 -30.47
CA GLU A 71 6.88 23.29 -29.37
C GLU A 71 6.64 22.46 -28.10
N VAL A 72 5.37 22.21 -27.76
CA VAL A 72 4.99 21.37 -26.62
C VAL A 72 5.22 19.89 -26.93
N GLY A 73 5.09 19.48 -28.19
CA GLY A 73 5.36 18.12 -28.67
C GLY A 73 6.78 17.65 -28.39
N ALA A 74 7.79 18.50 -28.63
CA ALA A 74 9.19 18.20 -28.33
C ALA A 74 9.42 17.96 -26.82
N ILE A 75 8.83 18.78 -25.96
CA ILE A 75 8.94 18.63 -24.49
C ILE A 75 8.22 17.39 -23.99
N LYS A 76 7.04 17.08 -24.54
CA LYS A 76 6.29 15.86 -24.22
C LYS A 76 7.14 14.61 -24.46
N LEU A 77 7.88 14.56 -25.57
CA LEU A 77 8.78 13.44 -25.87
C LEU A 77 9.93 13.32 -24.87
N GLU A 78 10.49 14.44 -24.41
CA GLU A 78 11.58 14.44 -23.42
C GLU A 78 11.10 14.15 -21.99
N SER A 79 9.92 14.65 -21.60
CA SER A 79 9.49 14.77 -20.20
C SER A 79 8.36 13.80 -19.80
N CYS A 80 7.72 13.16 -20.78
CA CYS A 80 6.60 12.24 -20.58
C CYS A 80 6.87 10.87 -21.20
N PHE A 81 6.17 9.85 -20.71
CA PHE A 81 5.99 8.57 -21.40
C PHE A 81 4.80 8.69 -22.36
N LYS A 82 4.97 8.28 -23.62
CA LYS A 82 3.87 8.11 -24.56
C LYS A 82 3.28 6.71 -24.39
N SER A 83 2.03 6.64 -23.94
CA SER A 83 1.29 5.39 -23.86
C SER A 83 0.94 4.85 -25.26
N LYS A 84 0.61 3.55 -25.34
CA LYS A 84 0.18 2.92 -26.60
C LYS A 84 -1.10 3.53 -27.19
N THR A 85 -1.92 4.19 -26.36
CA THR A 85 -3.14 4.89 -26.76
C THR A 85 -2.87 6.33 -27.24
N GLY A 86 -1.60 6.75 -27.27
CA GLY A 86 -1.20 8.10 -27.70
C GLY A 86 -1.23 9.15 -26.59
N GLN A 87 -1.70 8.81 -25.38
CA GLN A 87 -1.70 9.72 -24.24
C GLN A 87 -0.30 9.89 -23.65
N TYR A 88 0.06 11.11 -23.25
CA TYR A 88 1.33 11.41 -22.60
C TYR A 88 1.17 11.45 -21.07
N VAL A 89 2.01 10.70 -20.35
CA VAL A 89 2.04 10.64 -18.88
C VAL A 89 3.37 11.17 -18.38
N ILE A 90 3.36 12.16 -17.49
CA ILE A 90 4.59 12.80 -16.99
C ILE A 90 5.45 11.76 -16.26
N LYS A 91 6.78 11.77 -16.49
CA LYS A 91 7.71 10.82 -15.85
C LYS A 91 7.64 10.96 -14.31
N PRO A 92 7.56 9.85 -13.52
CA PRO A 92 7.39 9.89 -12.06
C PRO A 92 8.45 10.66 -11.27
N GLY A 93 9.66 10.82 -11.83
CA GLY A 93 10.72 11.67 -11.25
C GLY A 93 10.34 13.16 -11.17
N VAL A 94 9.23 13.56 -11.81
CA VAL A 94 8.67 14.92 -11.81
C VAL A 94 7.47 15.05 -10.84
N GLN A 95 6.93 13.93 -10.33
CA GLN A 95 5.66 13.86 -9.59
C GLN A 95 5.85 13.65 -8.07
N SER A 96 7.02 14.04 -7.58
CA SER A 96 7.80 13.34 -6.56
C SER A 96 7.32 13.43 -5.09
N GLY A 97 7.81 12.50 -4.26
CA GLY A 97 7.39 12.24 -2.87
C GLY A 97 7.73 13.32 -1.82
N LYS A 98 7.92 12.92 -0.55
CA LYS A 98 7.99 13.83 0.62
C LYS A 98 8.88 15.07 0.41
N GLN A 99 10.05 14.92 -0.20
CA GLN A 99 10.97 16.04 -0.42
C GLN A 99 10.46 17.06 -1.42
N THR A 100 9.65 16.64 -2.39
CA THR A 100 9.00 17.55 -3.34
C THR A 100 7.80 18.21 -2.71
N TYR A 101 7.05 17.51 -1.85
CA TYR A 101 6.02 18.16 -1.03
C TYR A 101 6.64 19.20 -0.08
N GLU A 102 7.74 18.90 0.59
CA GLU A 102 8.49 19.84 1.43
C GLU A 102 9.05 21.01 0.61
N PHE A 103 9.63 20.73 -0.55
CA PHE A 103 10.10 21.75 -1.49
C PHE A 103 8.94 22.67 -1.89
N ILE A 104 7.79 22.10 -2.27
CA ILE A 104 6.60 22.87 -2.65
C ILE A 104 6.08 23.67 -1.45
N CYS A 105 6.01 23.11 -0.23
CA CYS A 105 5.55 23.83 0.96
C CYS A 105 6.47 24.99 1.36
N LEU A 106 7.79 24.80 1.26
CA LEU A 106 8.79 25.84 1.56
C LEU A 106 8.72 26.99 0.56
N ASN A 107 8.29 26.69 -0.66
CA ASN A 107 8.22 27.65 -1.75
C ASN A 107 6.82 28.27 -1.90
N LEU A 108 5.74 27.58 -1.53
CA LEU A 108 4.34 28.06 -1.59
C LEU A 108 3.79 28.33 -0.19
N TYR A 109 4.43 29.25 0.55
CA TYR A 109 4.06 29.56 1.93
C TYR A 109 2.61 30.07 2.00
N GLY A 110 1.76 29.35 2.74
CA GLY A 110 0.33 29.69 2.94
C GLY A 110 -0.64 29.08 1.92
N SER A 111 -0.18 28.51 0.80
CA SER A 111 -1.05 27.92 -0.22
C SER A 111 -1.29 26.42 -0.02
N ILE A 112 -0.41 25.74 0.72
CA ILE A 112 -0.45 24.30 0.97
C ILE A 112 -0.18 24.05 2.45
N LEU A 113 -0.86 23.05 3.02
CA LEU A 113 -0.71 22.66 4.43
C LEU A 113 0.73 22.28 4.73
N ASN A 114 1.32 22.89 5.76
CA ASN A 114 2.63 22.47 6.24
C ASN A 114 2.57 21.01 6.72
N LEU A 115 3.72 20.32 6.76
CA LEU A 115 3.76 18.90 7.15
C LEU A 115 3.26 18.61 8.56
N THR A 116 3.38 19.58 9.48
CA THR A 116 2.88 19.45 10.85
C THR A 116 1.36 19.46 10.85
N THR A 117 0.73 20.45 10.21
CA THR A 117 -0.72 20.55 10.06
C THR A 117 -1.28 19.37 9.25
N LEU A 118 -0.58 18.91 8.21
CA LEU A 118 -0.95 17.68 7.52
C LEU A 118 -0.85 16.46 8.46
N GLY A 119 0.21 16.39 9.27
CA GLY A 119 0.37 15.35 10.29
C GLY A 119 -0.72 15.37 11.35
N ASP A 120 -1.14 16.55 11.78
CA ASP A 120 -2.21 16.75 12.75
C ASP A 120 -3.57 16.42 12.13
N LEU A 121 -3.82 16.83 10.88
CA LEU A 121 -5.01 16.41 10.13
C LEU A 121 -5.07 14.89 9.95
N ILE A 122 -3.94 14.22 9.70
CA ILE A 122 -3.87 12.76 9.65
C ILE A 122 -4.24 12.16 11.02
N LYS A 123 -3.70 12.72 12.12
CA LYS A 123 -4.00 12.25 13.48
C LYS A 123 -5.46 12.50 13.89
N THR A 124 -6.04 13.62 13.50
CA THR A 124 -7.44 13.96 13.79
C THR A 124 -8.40 13.28 12.83
N SER A 125 -7.92 12.78 11.69
CA SER A 125 -8.75 12.02 10.78
C SER A 125 -9.11 10.66 11.40
N ASN A 126 -10.33 10.23 11.15
CA ASN A 126 -10.80 8.87 11.43
C ASN A 126 -10.02 7.78 10.63
N MET A 127 -8.96 8.15 9.91
CA MET A 127 -8.13 7.22 9.12
C MET A 127 -6.91 6.70 9.89
N ALA A 128 -6.82 6.96 11.19
CA ALA A 128 -5.81 6.36 12.04
C ALA A 128 -5.89 4.82 11.96
N LEU A 129 -4.73 4.21 11.71
CA LEU A 129 -4.53 2.77 11.69
C LEU A 129 -3.73 2.39 12.93
N ASN A 130 -4.24 1.48 13.75
CA ASN A 130 -3.49 0.84 14.82
C ASN A 130 -3.08 -0.57 14.42
N GLU A 131 -1.99 -1.07 15.01
CA GLU A 131 -1.57 -2.45 14.80
C GLU A 131 -2.64 -3.41 15.31
N ALA A 132 -2.92 -4.47 14.54
CA ALA A 132 -3.86 -5.55 14.89
C ALA A 132 -5.34 -5.15 15.07
N GLU A 133 -5.69 -3.90 14.81
CA GLU A 133 -7.09 -3.45 14.80
C GLU A 133 -7.74 -3.77 13.44
N PHE A 134 -9.00 -4.23 13.46
CA PHE A 134 -9.79 -4.45 12.25
C PHE A 134 -10.80 -3.33 12.07
N ARG A 135 -10.81 -2.75 10.87
CA ARG A 135 -11.59 -1.56 10.51
C ARG A 135 -12.90 -1.89 9.78
N PHE A 136 -13.81 -2.59 10.44
CA PHE A 136 -15.07 -3.02 9.82
C PHE A 136 -16.10 -1.87 9.68
N GLU A 137 -15.99 -0.85 10.52
CA GLU A 137 -16.84 0.34 10.58
C GLU A 137 -16.80 1.21 9.31
N TYR A 138 -15.75 1.06 8.49
CA TYR A 138 -15.62 1.77 7.21
C TYR A 138 -16.23 0.99 6.03
N LEU A 139 -16.60 -0.28 6.21
CA LEU A 139 -17.20 -1.08 5.14
C LEU A 139 -18.49 -0.49 4.55
N PRO A 140 -19.42 0.08 5.35
CA PRO A 140 -20.62 0.71 4.80
C PRO A 140 -20.33 1.89 3.84
N GLN A 141 -19.17 2.55 4.00
CA GLN A 141 -18.76 3.69 3.15
C GLN A 141 -18.28 3.24 1.77
N LEU A 142 -17.98 1.95 1.58
CA LEU A 142 -17.52 1.40 0.30
C LEU A 142 -18.67 1.13 -0.68
N HIS A 143 -19.93 1.41 -0.29
CA HIS A 143 -21.15 1.23 -1.09
C HIS A 143 -21.23 -0.14 -1.81
N SER A 144 -20.67 -1.18 -1.19
CA SER A 144 -20.54 -2.51 -1.79
C SER A 144 -21.25 -3.56 -0.93
N SER A 145 -22.31 -4.16 -1.43
CA SER A 145 -23.04 -5.24 -0.73
C SER A 145 -22.26 -6.56 -0.71
N PHE A 146 -21.31 -6.71 -1.64
CA PHE A 146 -20.46 -7.89 -1.76
C PHE A 146 -19.00 -7.47 -1.71
N GLY A 147 -18.15 -8.37 -1.21
CA GLY A 147 -16.71 -8.15 -1.26
C GLY A 147 -15.90 -9.41 -1.16
N PHE A 148 -14.62 -9.23 -1.36
CA PHE A 148 -13.62 -10.28 -1.37
C PHE A 148 -12.47 -9.90 -0.45
N CYS A 149 -12.00 -10.83 0.35
CA CYS A 149 -10.91 -10.59 1.28
C CYS A 149 -9.62 -11.23 0.75
N SER A 150 -8.50 -10.54 0.92
CA SER A 150 -7.19 -11.12 0.65
C SER A 150 -6.25 -10.94 1.83
N GLU A 151 -5.44 -11.97 2.05
CA GLU A 151 -4.42 -12.02 3.10
C GLU A 151 -3.06 -12.25 2.44
N ASP A 152 -2.07 -11.43 2.80
CA ASP A 152 -0.70 -11.63 2.35
C ASP A 152 0.32 -11.12 3.38
N THR A 153 1.55 -11.61 3.27
CA THR A 153 2.63 -11.30 4.20
C THR A 153 3.86 -10.76 3.50
N THR A 154 4.59 -9.86 4.17
CA THR A 154 5.87 -9.35 3.66
C THR A 154 6.91 -9.23 4.76
N GLY A 155 8.19 -9.32 4.39
CA GLY A 155 9.30 -9.19 5.33
C GLY A 155 9.44 -7.76 5.87
N VAL A 156 9.69 -7.63 7.17
CA VAL A 156 9.87 -6.32 7.82
C VAL A 156 11.23 -6.16 8.48
N ILE A 157 11.64 -4.90 8.64
CA ILE A 157 12.82 -4.55 9.41
C ILE A 157 12.57 -4.85 10.88
N ARG A 158 13.55 -5.53 11.44
CA ARG A 158 13.71 -5.80 12.85
C ARG A 158 14.09 -4.49 13.60
N LYS A 159 13.13 -3.53 13.69
CA LYS A 159 13.06 -2.24 14.45
C LYS A 159 12.03 -2.16 15.61
N VAL A 160 12.36 -2.19 16.92
CA VAL A 160 11.36 -2.08 18.02
C VAL A 160 11.14 -0.61 18.20
N GLU A 161 9.88 -0.20 18.16
CA GLU A 161 9.51 1.20 18.20
C GLU A 161 8.42 1.38 19.23
N TYR A 162 8.59 2.37 20.11
CA TYR A 162 7.56 2.76 21.04
C TYR A 162 6.63 3.77 20.36
N ASP A 163 5.32 3.52 20.44
CA ASP A 163 4.31 4.45 20.01
C ASP A 163 3.76 5.19 21.22
N CYS A 164 4.07 6.48 21.31
CA CYS A 164 3.61 7.32 22.41
C CYS A 164 2.11 7.63 22.34
N SER A 165 1.46 7.44 21.19
CA SER A 165 0.02 7.72 21.05
C SER A 165 -0.86 6.65 21.69
N THR A 166 -0.44 5.38 21.57
CA THR A 166 -1.12 4.22 22.15
C THR A 166 -0.43 3.71 23.43
N ASN A 167 0.65 4.37 23.84
CA ASN A 167 1.50 3.95 24.95
C ASN A 167 1.90 2.47 24.84
N SER A 168 2.31 2.03 23.64
CA SER A 168 2.56 0.61 23.34
C SER A 168 3.79 0.38 22.49
N PHE A 169 4.37 -0.81 22.57
CA PHE A 169 5.44 -1.22 21.66
C PHE A 169 4.89 -1.82 20.36
N VAL A 170 5.47 -1.38 19.24
CA VAL A 170 5.20 -1.88 17.89
C VAL A 170 6.42 -2.69 17.44
N ARG A 171 6.19 -3.94 17.00
CA ARG A 171 7.12 -4.91 16.35
C ARG A 171 7.01 -6.32 16.92
N PHE A 172 6.63 -6.50 18.18
CA PHE A 172 6.56 -7.84 18.71
C PHE A 172 5.52 -8.65 17.91
N ALA A 173 5.77 -9.95 17.75
CA ALA A 173 4.82 -10.82 17.08
C ALA A 173 3.52 -10.75 17.87
N THR A 174 2.47 -10.18 17.24
CA THR A 174 1.20 -9.98 17.93
C THR A 174 0.64 -11.34 18.30
N PRO A 175 0.32 -11.57 19.59
CA PRO A 175 -0.31 -12.81 20.00
C PRO A 175 -1.64 -12.95 19.29
N VAL A 176 -1.92 -14.19 18.91
CA VAL A 176 -3.13 -14.56 18.18
C VAL A 176 -3.95 -15.47 19.08
N THR A 177 -5.22 -15.16 19.28
CA THR A 177 -6.18 -15.99 20.01
C THR A 177 -7.32 -16.37 19.06
N ASP A 178 -7.54 -17.67 18.87
CA ASP A 178 -8.48 -18.19 17.87
C ASP A 178 -8.29 -17.58 16.47
N GLY A 179 -7.03 -17.49 16.03
CA GLY A 179 -6.71 -16.85 14.76
C GLY A 179 -6.78 -15.32 14.72
N VAL A 180 -7.38 -14.65 15.70
CA VAL A 180 -7.54 -13.20 15.73
C VAL A 180 -6.38 -12.55 16.50
N PRO A 181 -5.67 -11.57 15.92
CA PRO A 181 -4.62 -10.85 16.62
C PRO A 181 -5.20 -10.00 17.76
N LEU A 182 -4.51 -9.94 18.90
CA LEU A 182 -4.89 -9.08 20.02
C LEU A 182 -4.37 -7.65 19.80
N SER A 183 -5.29 -6.70 19.63
CA SER A 183 -4.94 -5.28 19.56
C SER A 183 -4.42 -4.78 20.92
N GLN A 184 -3.50 -3.82 20.87
CA GLN A 184 -2.95 -3.14 22.07
C GLN A 184 -2.30 -4.08 23.11
N TYR A 185 -1.92 -5.31 22.73
CA TYR A 185 -1.36 -6.29 23.66
C TYR A 185 -0.08 -5.83 24.37
N PHE A 186 0.74 -5.01 23.70
CA PHE A 186 2.00 -4.50 24.23
C PHE A 186 1.89 -3.08 24.81
N GLN A 187 0.73 -2.73 25.36
CA GLN A 187 0.55 -1.50 26.12
C GLN A 187 1.35 -1.58 27.43
N VAL A 188 1.99 -0.48 27.81
CA VAL A 188 2.91 -0.44 28.96
C VAL A 188 2.60 0.73 29.85
N ASP A 189 2.30 0.48 31.12
CA ASP A 189 2.04 1.56 32.09
C ASP A 189 3.22 1.75 33.05
N THR A 190 4.07 0.73 33.20
CA THR A 190 5.22 0.74 34.09
C THR A 190 6.50 0.28 33.40
N PHE A 191 7.66 0.66 33.95
CA PHE A 191 8.96 0.20 33.47
C PHE A 191 9.15 -1.32 33.59
N ASN A 192 8.50 -1.95 34.57
CA ASN A 192 8.57 -3.41 34.74
C ASN A 192 7.89 -4.13 33.56
N ASP A 193 6.75 -3.61 33.10
CA ASP A 193 6.05 -4.14 31.92
C ASP A 193 6.95 -4.10 30.68
N ILE A 194 7.72 -3.01 30.50
CA ILE A 194 8.67 -2.88 29.40
C ILE A 194 9.70 -4.01 29.43
N LYS A 195 10.25 -4.29 30.62
CA LYS A 195 11.27 -5.31 30.79
C LYS A 195 10.70 -6.71 30.54
N GLU A 196 9.53 -7.01 31.11
CA GLU A 196 8.84 -8.30 30.90
C GLU A 196 8.51 -8.53 29.42
N ILE A 197 7.95 -7.52 28.75
CA ILE A 197 7.65 -7.60 27.32
C ILE A 197 8.92 -7.83 26.50
N TYR A 198 9.99 -7.09 26.77
CA TYR A 198 11.23 -7.22 26.01
C TYR A 198 11.89 -8.59 26.18
N ASP A 199 11.85 -9.15 27.39
CA ASP A 199 12.49 -10.44 27.70
C ASP A 199 11.65 -11.63 27.20
N MET A 200 10.31 -11.53 27.20
CA MET A 200 9.42 -12.63 26.83
C MET A 200 9.00 -12.65 25.36
N SER A 201 9.01 -11.51 24.67
CA SER A 201 8.33 -11.37 23.38
C SER A 201 9.26 -11.59 22.19
N GLU A 202 8.84 -12.44 21.25
CA GLU A 202 9.55 -12.59 19.98
C GLU A 202 9.27 -11.39 19.06
N GLN A 203 10.30 -10.95 18.34
CA GLN A 203 10.18 -9.89 17.35
C GLN A 203 9.53 -10.41 16.06
N ALA A 204 8.56 -9.68 15.52
CA ALA A 204 7.95 -9.99 14.23
C ALA A 204 9.00 -9.97 13.11
N ARG A 205 8.91 -10.97 12.24
CA ARG A 205 9.75 -11.11 11.03
C ARG A 205 8.97 -10.76 9.78
N LEU A 206 7.66 -10.94 9.84
CA LEU A 206 6.74 -10.67 8.76
C LEU A 206 5.67 -9.69 9.26
N LEU A 207 5.15 -8.91 8.34
CA LEU A 207 3.92 -8.15 8.50
C LEU A 207 2.83 -8.89 7.75
N ASN A 208 1.73 -9.18 8.42
CA ASN A 208 0.53 -9.70 7.81
C ASN A 208 -0.43 -8.57 7.50
N VAL A 209 -1.07 -8.62 6.34
CA VAL A 209 -2.02 -7.60 5.86
C VAL A 209 -3.29 -8.27 5.37
N HIS A 210 -4.42 -7.69 5.79
CA HIS A 210 -5.76 -8.07 5.38
C HIS A 210 -6.37 -6.96 4.55
N MET A 211 -6.73 -7.26 3.31
CA MET A 211 -7.36 -6.32 2.39
C MET A 211 -8.80 -6.75 2.12
N PHE A 212 -9.67 -5.78 1.89
CA PHE A 212 -11.03 -5.95 1.43
C PHE A 212 -11.21 -5.30 0.07
N GLN A 213 -11.72 -6.04 -0.89
CA GLN A 213 -12.02 -5.60 -2.24
C GLN A 213 -13.53 -5.62 -2.44
N GLY A 214 -14.14 -4.43 -2.52
CA GLY A 214 -15.56 -4.31 -2.83
C GLY A 214 -15.86 -4.82 -4.24
N ILE A 215 -17.07 -5.34 -4.44
CA ILE A 215 -17.58 -5.75 -5.75
C ILE A 215 -18.84 -4.93 -5.99
N GLN A 216 -18.78 -4.04 -6.98
CA GLN A 216 -19.93 -3.24 -7.37
C GLN A 216 -21.00 -4.12 -8.04
N SER A 217 -22.25 -3.87 -7.67
CA SER A 217 -23.43 -4.53 -8.23
C SER A 217 -23.94 -3.85 -9.50
N ASP A 218 -23.51 -2.61 -9.76
CA ASP A 218 -24.17 -1.74 -10.74
C ASP A 218 -23.44 -1.76 -12.09
N ASP A 219 -24.21 -1.88 -13.17
CA ASP A 219 -23.71 -2.04 -14.55
C ASP A 219 -23.07 -0.77 -15.15
N ASN A 220 -23.26 0.40 -14.51
CA ASN A 220 -22.93 1.70 -15.11
C ASN A 220 -21.60 2.32 -14.64
N THR A 221 -20.90 1.71 -13.68
CA THR A 221 -19.65 2.25 -13.13
C THR A 221 -18.45 1.47 -13.64
N THR A 222 -17.62 2.11 -14.47
CA THR A 222 -16.33 1.56 -14.92
C THR A 222 -15.23 1.67 -13.87
N SER A 223 -15.52 2.28 -12.71
CA SER A 223 -14.56 2.46 -11.63
C SER A 223 -14.51 1.21 -10.74
N ILE A 224 -13.46 0.40 -10.89
CA ILE A 224 -13.19 -0.70 -9.97
C ILE A 224 -12.88 -0.08 -8.59
N PRO A 225 -13.63 -0.41 -7.53
CA PRO A 225 -13.37 0.12 -6.20
C PRO A 225 -11.98 -0.30 -5.75
N ARG A 226 -11.25 0.57 -5.04
CA ARG A 226 -9.89 0.24 -4.60
C ARG A 226 -9.91 -0.73 -3.42
N PRO A 227 -8.89 -1.61 -3.31
CA PRO A 227 -8.70 -2.42 -2.13
C PRO A 227 -8.58 -1.53 -0.88
N PHE A 228 -9.36 -1.85 0.16
CA PHE A 228 -9.34 -1.22 1.46
C PHE A 228 -8.52 -2.05 2.44
N LEU A 229 -7.65 -1.42 3.23
CA LEU A 229 -6.86 -2.09 4.25
C LEU A 229 -7.72 -2.33 5.51
N LEU A 230 -8.06 -3.59 5.79
CA LEU A 230 -8.83 -3.98 6.97
C LEU A 230 -7.98 -4.01 8.24
N SER A 231 -6.80 -4.64 8.19
CA SER A 231 -5.92 -4.79 9.34
C SER A 231 -4.49 -5.09 8.90
N ALA A 232 -3.51 -4.70 9.72
CA ALA A 232 -2.11 -5.02 9.54
C ALA A 232 -1.41 -5.25 10.89
N TYR A 233 -0.58 -6.28 11.00
CA TYR A 233 0.13 -6.61 12.24
C TYR A 233 1.36 -7.50 12.06
N GLY A 234 2.30 -7.41 13.00
CA GLY A 234 3.51 -8.21 13.01
C GLY A 234 3.27 -9.67 13.40
N ILE A 235 3.89 -10.61 12.69
CA ILE A 235 3.80 -12.06 12.97
C ILE A 235 5.18 -12.74 12.90
N ASN A 236 5.27 -13.93 13.49
CA ASN A 236 6.41 -14.86 13.42
C ASN A 236 6.07 -16.17 12.67
N ASN A 237 4.89 -16.27 12.05
CA ASN A 237 4.43 -17.43 11.28
C ASN A 237 4.24 -18.72 12.10
N ASN A 238 3.95 -18.59 13.41
CA ASN A 238 3.73 -19.74 14.30
C ASN A 238 2.26 -20.21 14.37
N PHE A 239 1.35 -19.59 13.61
CA PHE A 239 -0.07 -19.94 13.61
C PHE A 239 -0.36 -21.14 12.70
N THR A 240 -1.43 -21.87 13.03
CA THR A 240 -1.86 -23.07 12.33
C THR A 240 -2.89 -22.76 11.24
N ALA A 241 -3.21 -23.77 10.40
CA ALA A 241 -4.31 -23.64 9.44
C ALA A 241 -5.67 -23.41 10.13
N LEU A 242 -5.85 -23.92 11.35
CA LEU A 242 -7.08 -23.69 12.13
C LEU A 242 -7.22 -22.21 12.52
N ASP A 243 -6.12 -21.58 12.94
CA ASP A 243 -6.07 -20.16 13.25
C ASP A 243 -6.43 -19.30 12.02
N VAL A 244 -5.94 -19.68 10.83
CA VAL A 244 -6.33 -18.99 9.58
C VAL A 244 -7.84 -19.09 9.35
N LEU A 245 -8.43 -20.28 9.50
CA LEU A 245 -9.87 -20.49 9.30
C LEU A 245 -10.71 -19.74 10.33
N GLN A 246 -10.33 -19.77 11.61
CA GLN A 246 -11.04 -19.05 12.67
C GLN A 246 -11.01 -17.54 12.43
N ARG A 247 -9.87 -17.01 11.95
CA ARG A 247 -9.74 -15.60 11.57
C ARG A 247 -10.60 -15.23 10.36
N TRP A 248 -10.63 -16.05 9.32
CA TRP A 248 -11.51 -15.80 8.17
C TRP A 248 -12.97 -15.84 8.57
N LEU A 249 -13.35 -16.77 9.46
CA LEU A 249 -14.69 -16.82 10.04
C LEU A 249 -15.02 -15.55 10.85
N TYR A 250 -14.05 -15.04 11.62
CA TYR A 250 -14.17 -13.78 12.34
C TYR A 250 -14.38 -12.59 11.40
N ILE A 251 -13.56 -12.47 10.36
CA ILE A 251 -13.69 -11.43 9.32
C ILE A 251 -15.06 -11.53 8.64
N TYR A 252 -15.44 -12.73 8.20
CA TYR A 252 -16.72 -13.00 7.55
C TYR A 252 -17.91 -12.56 8.41
N ARG A 253 -17.92 -12.94 9.69
CA ARG A 253 -19.01 -12.59 10.62
C ARG A 253 -19.10 -11.08 10.84
N ASN A 254 -17.98 -10.39 10.97
CA ASN A 254 -17.98 -8.94 11.18
C ASN A 254 -18.36 -8.17 9.92
N CYS A 255 -17.91 -8.61 8.73
CA CYS A 255 -18.39 -8.03 7.47
C CYS A 255 -19.92 -8.22 7.33
N LEU A 256 -20.44 -9.41 7.65
CA LEU A 256 -21.87 -9.70 7.55
C LEU A 256 -22.70 -8.83 8.51
N LYS A 257 -22.21 -8.59 9.74
CA LYS A 257 -22.83 -7.65 10.68
C LYS A 257 -22.93 -6.22 10.13
N ASN A 258 -21.99 -5.82 9.29
CA ASN A 258 -21.96 -4.51 8.64
C ASN A 258 -22.70 -4.49 7.28
N GLY A 259 -23.50 -5.53 6.98
CA GLY A 259 -24.30 -5.60 5.75
C GLY A 259 -23.52 -5.99 4.50
N VAL A 260 -22.27 -6.45 4.66
CA VAL A 260 -21.41 -6.82 3.54
C VAL A 260 -21.22 -8.33 3.50
N ARG A 261 -21.59 -8.95 2.37
CA ARG A 261 -21.38 -10.39 2.17
C ARG A 261 -20.01 -10.64 1.57
N VAL A 262 -19.11 -11.23 2.35
CA VAL A 262 -17.83 -11.73 1.84
C VAL A 262 -18.10 -12.96 1.00
N ILE A 263 -17.71 -12.91 -0.27
CA ILE A 263 -17.84 -14.02 -1.21
C ILE A 263 -16.76 -15.05 -0.91
N ASP A 264 -15.53 -14.57 -0.70
CA ASP A 264 -14.39 -15.45 -0.59
C ASP A 264 -13.15 -14.78 0.03
N PHE A 265 -12.16 -15.64 0.30
CA PHE A 265 -10.83 -15.29 0.78
C PHE A 265 -9.76 -15.78 -0.22
N SER A 266 -8.65 -15.05 -0.34
CA SER A 266 -7.45 -15.56 -1.02
C SER A 266 -6.17 -15.34 -0.26
N THR A 267 -5.26 -16.28 -0.50
CA THR A 267 -3.85 -16.21 -0.12
C THR A 267 -3.01 -16.48 -1.36
N GLY A 268 -2.36 -15.45 -1.92
CA GLY A 268 -1.11 -15.57 -2.68
C GLY A 268 -1.07 -16.28 -4.05
N LEU A 269 -2.16 -16.73 -4.69
CA LEU A 269 -2.05 -17.55 -5.91
C LEU A 269 -3.00 -17.15 -7.04
N GLU A 270 -2.49 -16.38 -8.01
CA GLU A 270 -3.21 -15.92 -9.21
C GLU A 270 -3.61 -17.04 -10.19
N SER A 271 -2.99 -18.23 -10.11
CA SER A 271 -3.20 -19.33 -11.07
C SER A 271 -3.60 -20.64 -10.39
N ALA A 272 -4.44 -20.56 -9.35
CA ALA A 272 -4.73 -21.69 -8.47
C ALA A 272 -5.11 -22.98 -9.23
N TRP A 273 -5.98 -22.93 -10.24
CA TRP A 273 -6.40 -24.14 -10.96
C TRP A 273 -5.30 -24.81 -11.79
N TYR A 274 -4.52 -24.04 -12.55
CA TYR A 274 -3.39 -24.59 -13.30
C TYR A 274 -2.34 -25.15 -12.35
N VAL A 275 -2.09 -24.44 -11.24
CA VAL A 275 -1.16 -24.89 -10.21
C VAL A 275 -1.68 -26.15 -9.50
N VAL A 276 -2.97 -26.24 -9.13
CA VAL A 276 -3.57 -27.47 -8.56
C VAL A 276 -3.43 -28.62 -9.55
N PHE A 277 -3.75 -28.40 -10.82
CA PHE A 277 -3.70 -29.44 -11.84
C PHE A 277 -2.26 -29.96 -12.05
N VAL A 278 -1.30 -29.05 -12.21
CA VAL A 278 0.13 -29.39 -12.33
C VAL A 278 0.62 -30.07 -11.05
N CYS A 279 0.23 -29.58 -9.86
CA CYS A 279 0.59 -30.19 -8.58
C CYS A 279 0.02 -31.61 -8.44
N ARG A 280 -1.21 -31.86 -8.86
CA ARG A 280 -1.83 -33.20 -8.84
C ARG A 280 -1.15 -34.15 -9.81
N ILE A 281 -0.76 -33.69 -11.00
CA ILE A 281 0.02 -34.48 -11.96
C ILE A 281 1.40 -34.79 -11.39
N TRP A 282 2.10 -33.77 -10.86
CA TRP A 282 3.43 -33.91 -10.30
C TRP A 282 3.46 -34.85 -9.08
N TRP A 283 2.48 -34.72 -8.17
CA TRP A 283 2.32 -35.63 -7.04
C TRP A 283 2.04 -37.06 -7.49
N SER A 284 1.18 -37.24 -8.50
CA SER A 284 0.87 -38.56 -9.06
C SER A 284 2.09 -39.20 -9.74
N TRP A 285 2.89 -38.40 -10.44
CA TRP A 285 4.14 -38.84 -11.06
C TRP A 285 5.18 -39.26 -10.00
N LEU A 286 5.41 -38.46 -8.96
CA LEU A 286 6.34 -38.79 -7.87
C LEU A 286 5.93 -40.06 -7.10
N LYS A 287 4.62 -40.27 -6.88
CA LYS A 287 4.10 -41.51 -6.30
C LYS A 287 4.39 -42.71 -7.20
N LYS A 288 4.20 -42.57 -8.51
CA LYS A 288 4.47 -43.63 -9.48
C LYS A 288 5.96 -43.95 -9.55
N GLU A 289 6.83 -42.95 -9.60
CA GLU A 289 8.30 -43.16 -9.62
C GLU A 289 8.80 -43.83 -8.33
N SER A 290 8.31 -43.38 -7.17
CA SER A 290 8.64 -44.00 -5.87
C SER A 290 8.17 -45.47 -5.78
N SER A 291 7.09 -45.82 -6.48
CA SER A 291 6.56 -47.19 -6.58
C SER A 291 7.22 -48.02 -7.69
N SER A 292 7.91 -47.39 -8.64
CA SER A 292 8.60 -48.05 -9.76
C SER A 292 10.02 -48.45 -9.38
N SER A 293 10.65 -47.70 -8.48
CA SER A 293 11.98 -47.97 -7.91
C SER A 293 12.02 -49.13 -6.90
N SER A 294 10.87 -49.80 -6.68
CA SER A 294 10.63 -50.79 -5.63
C SER A 294 11.15 -52.20 -5.95
N SER A 295 12.44 -52.34 -6.30
CA SER A 295 13.15 -53.62 -6.16
C SER A 295 13.62 -53.86 -4.71
N LYS A 296 13.53 -52.85 -3.82
CA LYS A 296 13.88 -52.98 -2.39
C LYS A 296 12.76 -52.43 -1.51
N ARG A 297 12.38 -53.19 -0.47
CA ARG A 297 11.41 -52.82 0.58
C ARG A 297 11.78 -51.47 1.18
N THR A 298 11.21 -50.40 0.65
CA THR A 298 11.31 -49.05 1.19
C THR A 298 10.13 -48.83 2.12
N THR A 299 10.38 -48.27 3.29
CA THR A 299 9.35 -47.98 4.30
C THR A 299 8.46 -46.82 3.84
N ALA A 300 7.21 -46.75 4.31
CA ALA A 300 6.31 -45.63 4.01
C ALA A 300 6.90 -44.26 4.38
N CYS A 301 7.76 -44.23 5.41
CA CYS A 301 8.49 -43.03 5.84
C CYS A 301 9.50 -42.55 4.77
N GLU A 302 10.23 -43.45 4.13
CA GLU A 302 11.20 -43.12 3.09
C GLU A 302 10.53 -42.63 1.79
N GLN A 303 9.37 -43.21 1.44
CA GLN A 303 8.55 -42.72 0.33
C GLN A 303 8.04 -41.29 0.56
N GLN A 304 7.59 -41.00 1.79
CA GLN A 304 7.14 -39.65 2.15
C GLN A 304 8.31 -38.64 2.14
N ASN A 305 9.50 -39.04 2.59
CA ASN A 305 10.69 -38.19 2.55
C ASN A 305 11.15 -37.89 1.12
N HIS A 306 11.05 -38.85 0.20
CA HIS A 306 11.34 -38.64 -1.22
C HIS A 306 10.36 -37.63 -1.84
N ILE A 307 9.06 -37.79 -1.60
CA ILE A 307 8.03 -36.85 -2.08
C ILE A 307 8.27 -35.45 -1.50
N ASN A 308 8.53 -35.34 -0.20
CA ASN A 308 8.79 -34.05 0.45
C ASN A 308 10.07 -33.36 -0.05
N LYS A 309 11.05 -34.12 -0.56
CA LYS A 309 12.30 -33.59 -1.11
C LYS A 309 12.13 -32.96 -2.48
N TYR A 310 11.25 -33.53 -3.31
CA TYR A 310 11.11 -33.15 -4.73
C TYR A 310 9.80 -32.44 -5.04
N PHE A 311 8.81 -32.46 -4.17
CA PHE A 311 7.55 -31.74 -4.34
C PHE A 311 7.57 -30.37 -3.65
N ILE A 312 6.65 -29.48 -4.03
CA ILE A 312 6.43 -28.23 -3.29
C ILE A 312 6.10 -28.52 -1.82
N THR A 313 6.40 -27.57 -0.94
CA THR A 313 6.14 -27.75 0.48
C THR A 313 4.65 -27.96 0.72
N LYS A 314 4.30 -28.83 1.69
CA LYS A 314 2.90 -29.12 2.02
C LYS A 314 2.07 -27.86 2.32
N PRO A 315 2.59 -26.83 3.04
CA PRO A 315 1.86 -25.58 3.23
C PRO A 315 1.54 -24.87 1.90
N ALA A 316 2.50 -24.82 0.96
CA ALA A 316 2.28 -24.20 -0.34
C ALA A 316 1.26 -24.97 -1.19
N TYR A 317 1.25 -26.30 -1.15
CA TYR A 317 0.22 -27.09 -1.83
C TYR A 317 -1.17 -26.86 -1.21
N LEU A 318 -1.26 -26.88 0.12
CA LEU A 318 -2.50 -26.69 0.87
C LEU A 318 -3.08 -25.28 0.74
N SER A 319 -2.31 -24.27 0.31
CA SER A 319 -2.84 -22.94 -0.03
C SER A 319 -3.43 -22.85 -1.44
N VAL A 320 -3.01 -23.72 -2.37
CA VAL A 320 -3.50 -23.68 -3.76
C VAL A 320 -4.89 -24.32 -3.88
N GLU A 321 -5.13 -25.42 -3.17
CA GLU A 321 -6.37 -26.19 -3.27
C GLU A 321 -7.61 -25.41 -2.80
N PRO A 322 -7.60 -24.68 -1.67
CA PRO A 322 -8.70 -23.80 -1.26
C PRO A 322 -9.05 -22.76 -2.32
N ASN A 323 -8.06 -22.09 -2.91
CA ASN A 323 -8.29 -21.07 -3.94
C ASN A 323 -9.00 -21.65 -5.21
N ALA A 324 -8.75 -22.92 -5.54
CA ALA A 324 -9.47 -23.60 -6.61
C ALA A 324 -10.94 -23.90 -6.22
N HIS A 325 -11.16 -24.46 -5.03
CA HIS A 325 -12.51 -24.74 -4.51
C HIS A 325 -13.37 -23.48 -4.40
N ASN A 326 -12.76 -22.38 -3.98
CA ASN A 326 -13.31 -21.03 -3.90
C ASN A 326 -13.88 -20.56 -5.25
N MET A 327 -13.10 -20.71 -6.33
CA MET A 327 -13.58 -20.39 -7.67
C MET A 327 -14.76 -21.29 -8.14
N LEU A 328 -14.76 -22.57 -7.81
CA LEU A 328 -15.91 -23.44 -8.11
C LEU A 328 -17.16 -22.99 -7.33
N TYR A 329 -16.99 -22.62 -6.07
CA TYR A 329 -18.07 -22.11 -5.22
C TYR A 329 -18.68 -20.82 -5.79
N MET A 330 -17.87 -19.90 -6.30
CA MET A 330 -18.36 -18.70 -6.98
C MET A 330 -19.19 -19.02 -8.24
N VAL A 331 -18.74 -19.96 -9.06
CA VAL A 331 -19.51 -20.41 -10.24
C VAL A 331 -20.86 -20.99 -9.83
N LEU A 332 -20.91 -21.79 -8.76
CA LEU A 332 -22.15 -22.34 -8.23
C LEU A 332 -23.10 -21.25 -7.72
N LEU A 333 -22.59 -20.26 -6.98
CA LEU A 333 -23.38 -19.16 -6.45
C LEU A 333 -23.98 -18.29 -7.56
N VAL A 334 -23.24 -18.07 -8.66
CA VAL A 334 -23.75 -17.33 -9.81
C VAL A 334 -24.81 -18.13 -10.56
N LYS A 335 -24.60 -19.44 -10.72
CA LYS A 335 -25.61 -20.34 -11.30
C LYS A 335 -26.90 -20.40 -10.46
N GLN A 336 -26.78 -20.23 -9.15
CA GLN A 336 -27.91 -20.13 -8.21
C GLN A 336 -28.53 -18.72 -8.13
N HIS A 337 -28.09 -17.78 -8.98
CA HIS A 337 -28.54 -16.38 -8.95
C HIS A 337 -28.34 -15.68 -7.59
N SER A 338 -27.45 -16.20 -6.74
CA SER A 338 -27.14 -15.64 -5.41
C SER A 338 -26.01 -14.61 -5.44
N LEU A 339 -25.34 -14.47 -6.59
CA LEU A 339 -24.30 -13.48 -6.85
C LEU A 339 -24.55 -12.75 -8.17
N PRO A 340 -24.18 -11.46 -8.27
CA PRO A 340 -24.20 -10.70 -9.51
C PRO A 340 -23.27 -11.34 -10.55
N LYS A 341 -23.65 -11.32 -11.84
CA LYS A 341 -22.82 -11.85 -12.94
C LYS A 341 -21.48 -11.11 -13.05
N GLN A 342 -21.45 -9.86 -12.61
CA GLN A 342 -20.30 -8.99 -12.52
C GLN A 342 -19.19 -9.60 -11.64
N ALA A 343 -19.54 -10.44 -10.65
CA ALA A 343 -18.55 -11.18 -9.87
C ALA A 343 -17.72 -12.15 -10.74
N LEU A 344 -18.30 -12.76 -11.80
CA LEU A 344 -17.54 -13.60 -12.74
C LEU A 344 -16.69 -12.78 -13.70
N ILE A 345 -17.18 -11.60 -14.12
CA ILE A 345 -16.43 -10.71 -15.02
C ILE A 345 -15.19 -10.16 -14.29
N ASN A 346 -15.33 -9.88 -13.01
CA ASN A 346 -14.28 -9.34 -12.15
C ASN A 346 -13.48 -10.41 -11.41
N ILE A 347 -13.42 -11.64 -11.93
CA ILE A 347 -12.68 -12.75 -11.30
C ILE A 347 -11.19 -12.45 -11.11
N HIS A 348 -10.63 -11.57 -11.94
CA HIS A 348 -9.26 -11.09 -11.85
C HIS A 348 -9.00 -10.22 -10.60
N LEU A 349 -10.04 -9.76 -9.91
CA LEU A 349 -9.93 -9.06 -8.62
C LEU A 349 -9.80 -10.03 -7.44
N PHE A 350 -10.05 -11.33 -7.65
CA PHE A 350 -10.02 -12.34 -6.60
C PHE A 350 -8.63 -12.92 -6.39
N ASN A 351 -7.70 -12.05 -6.02
CA ASN A 351 -6.32 -12.43 -5.68
C ASN A 351 -5.73 -11.51 -4.60
N SER A 352 -4.51 -11.80 -4.18
CA SER A 352 -3.76 -10.97 -3.23
C SER A 352 -2.98 -9.82 -3.87
N GLN A 353 -3.19 -9.50 -5.16
CA GLN A 353 -2.49 -8.37 -5.79
C GLN A 353 -2.79 -7.02 -5.13
N GLY A 354 -3.96 -6.88 -4.49
CA GLY A 354 -4.26 -5.73 -3.64
C GLY A 354 -3.24 -5.56 -2.52
N CYS A 355 -2.82 -6.67 -1.88
CA CYS A 355 -1.78 -6.66 -0.84
C CYS A 355 -0.42 -6.29 -1.43
N GLU A 356 0.01 -6.91 -2.53
CA GLU A 356 1.32 -6.61 -3.14
C GLU A 356 1.39 -5.18 -3.70
N SER A 357 0.29 -4.67 -4.27
CA SER A 357 0.21 -3.27 -4.68
C SER A 357 0.38 -2.34 -3.49
N LEU A 358 -0.30 -2.63 -2.36
CA LEU A 358 -0.14 -1.84 -1.14
C LEU A 358 1.29 -1.90 -0.61
N PHE A 359 1.94 -3.06 -0.62
CA PHE A 359 3.35 -3.18 -0.24
C PHE A 359 4.25 -2.34 -1.14
N ARG A 360 4.07 -2.42 -2.46
CA ARG A 360 4.84 -1.63 -3.42
C ARG A 360 4.63 -0.13 -3.23
N ASP A 361 3.41 0.30 -2.99
CA ASP A 361 3.09 1.71 -2.74
C ASP A 361 3.65 2.18 -1.38
N ALA A 362 3.59 1.35 -0.35
CA ALA A 362 4.21 1.65 0.94
C ALA A 362 5.75 1.72 0.83
N ARG A 363 6.37 0.89 -0.03
CA ARG A 363 7.82 0.97 -0.31
C ARG A 363 8.17 2.21 -1.12
N SER A 364 7.32 2.65 -2.06
CA SER A 364 7.56 3.84 -2.89
C SER A 364 7.47 5.15 -2.10
N LEU A 365 6.74 5.17 -0.99
CA LEU A 365 6.71 6.29 -0.03
C LEU A 365 7.99 6.43 0.82
N SER A 366 9.02 5.62 0.58
CA SER A 366 10.33 5.80 1.21
C SER A 366 10.98 7.10 0.74
N GLY A 367 11.77 7.75 1.61
CA GLY A 367 12.47 8.98 1.25
C GLY A 367 13.43 8.75 0.07
N SER A 368 13.63 9.78 -0.77
CA SER A 368 14.40 9.74 -2.02
C SER A 368 15.84 9.20 -1.90
N PHE A 369 16.38 9.17 -0.68
CA PHE A 369 17.73 8.68 -0.37
C PHE A 369 17.75 7.43 0.51
N SER A 370 16.59 6.80 0.76
CA SER A 370 16.53 5.55 1.49
C SER A 370 16.78 4.39 0.54
N THR A 371 17.94 3.75 0.67
CA THR A 371 18.27 2.48 0.00
C THR A 371 17.61 1.28 0.68
N ILE A 372 16.92 1.51 1.81
CA ILE A 372 16.28 0.45 2.59
C ILE A 372 14.93 0.14 1.94
N VAL A 373 14.88 -0.99 1.24
CA VAL A 373 13.68 -1.47 0.53
C VAL A 373 12.57 -1.91 1.49
N ASN A 374 12.93 -2.29 2.71
CA ASN A 374 11.99 -2.76 3.73
C ASN A 374 11.54 -1.64 4.68
N PHE A 375 10.47 -1.89 5.43
CA PHE A 375 9.96 -1.00 6.45
C PHE A 375 9.80 -1.74 7.78
N THR A 376 9.77 -1.02 8.90
CA THR A 376 9.26 -1.57 10.18
C THR A 376 7.73 -1.64 10.12
N VAL A 377 7.11 -2.39 11.03
CA VAL A 377 5.64 -2.47 11.13
C VAL A 377 5.03 -1.07 11.35
N ASN A 378 5.59 -0.27 12.25
CA ASN A 378 5.13 1.10 12.49
C ASN A 378 5.25 1.98 11.23
N ASN A 379 6.38 1.87 10.52
CA ASN A 379 6.59 2.60 9.27
C ASN A 379 5.57 2.19 8.21
N PHE A 380 5.21 0.91 8.11
CA PHE A 380 4.15 0.47 7.22
C PHE A 380 2.81 1.10 7.59
N ILE A 381 2.39 0.97 8.85
CA ILE A 381 1.11 1.51 9.34
C ILE A 381 0.99 3.01 9.02
N LYS A 382 2.02 3.80 9.36
CA LYS A 382 2.07 5.25 9.08
C LYS A 382 2.02 5.59 7.58
N ARG A 383 2.63 4.75 6.73
CA ARG A 383 2.61 4.95 5.27
C ARG A 383 1.26 4.54 4.68
N SER A 384 0.67 3.47 5.17
CA SER A 384 -0.67 3.01 4.77
C SER A 384 -1.75 4.01 5.15
N GLN A 385 -1.65 4.69 6.30
CA GLN A 385 -2.52 5.82 6.65
C GLN A 385 -2.45 6.95 5.60
N LYS A 386 -1.23 7.33 5.20
CA LYS A 386 -1.02 8.35 4.15
C LYS A 386 -1.59 7.90 2.81
N LEU A 387 -1.41 6.63 2.44
CA LEU A 387 -1.99 6.08 1.21
C LEU A 387 -3.52 6.08 1.25
N ALA A 388 -4.13 5.74 2.38
CA ALA A 388 -5.58 5.77 2.54
C ALA A 388 -6.14 7.18 2.30
N ILE A 389 -5.50 8.20 2.89
CA ILE A 389 -5.88 9.61 2.70
C ILE A 389 -5.67 10.07 1.26
N LEU A 390 -4.55 9.72 0.64
CA LEU A 390 -4.31 10.02 -0.78
C LEU A 390 -5.33 9.34 -1.70
N ASN A 391 -5.78 8.13 -1.34
CA ASN A 391 -6.82 7.43 -2.07
C ASN A 391 -8.19 8.09 -1.91
N GLN A 392 -8.52 8.56 -0.70
CA GLN A 392 -9.73 9.34 -0.46
C GLN A 392 -9.73 10.62 -1.31
N PHE A 393 -8.65 11.40 -1.29
CA PHE A 393 -8.56 12.60 -2.12
C PHE A 393 -8.70 12.32 -3.61
N LYS A 394 -8.12 11.22 -4.11
CA LYS A 394 -8.28 10.80 -5.51
C LYS A 394 -9.72 10.40 -5.84
N TYR A 395 -10.42 9.77 -4.90
CA TYR A 395 -11.82 9.39 -5.04
C TYR A 395 -12.71 10.63 -5.11
N ASP A 396 -12.57 11.54 -4.15
CA ASP A 396 -13.33 12.79 -4.09
C ASP A 396 -13.11 13.66 -5.35
N GLN A 397 -11.88 13.66 -5.89
CA GLN A 397 -11.54 14.34 -7.15
C GLN A 397 -12.19 13.72 -8.39
N SER A 398 -12.48 12.42 -8.36
CA SER A 398 -13.07 11.71 -9.50
C SER A 398 -14.58 11.85 -9.58
N GLU A 399 -15.25 12.02 -8.43
CA GLU A 399 -16.71 12.25 -8.38
C GLU A 399 -17.09 13.74 -8.47
N HIS A 400 -16.19 14.66 -8.10
CA HIS A 400 -16.43 16.10 -8.16
C HIS A 400 -15.33 16.83 -8.94
N ASN A 401 -15.68 17.43 -10.09
CA ASN A 401 -14.91 18.55 -10.65
C ASN A 401 -14.77 19.61 -9.55
N PHE A 402 -13.57 19.72 -8.99
CA PHE A 402 -13.25 20.39 -7.72
C PHE A 402 -14.07 21.64 -7.37
N LEU A 403 -14.59 21.66 -6.14
CA LEU A 403 -14.55 22.87 -5.30
C LEU A 403 -13.81 22.51 -4.01
N PHE A 404 -12.64 23.13 -3.85
CA PHE A 404 -11.75 23.09 -2.68
C PHE A 404 -12.38 23.75 -1.43
N GLN A 405 -13.69 23.62 -1.23
CA GLN A 405 -14.45 24.32 -0.19
C GLN A 405 -14.57 23.52 1.11
N SER A 406 -14.48 22.19 1.09
CA SER A 406 -14.66 21.36 2.28
C SER A 406 -13.50 21.43 3.28
N ILE A 407 -12.28 21.79 2.84
CA ILE A 407 -11.15 22.04 3.76
C ILE A 407 -11.23 23.45 4.37
N ILE A 408 -11.84 24.43 3.68
CA ILE A 408 -12.07 25.77 4.23
C ILE A 408 -13.17 25.74 5.31
N ASN A 409 -14.18 24.88 5.16
CA ASN A 409 -15.27 24.77 6.13
C ASN A 409 -14.89 24.15 7.49
N ILE A 410 -13.72 23.52 7.60
CA ILE A 410 -13.20 23.06 8.92
C ILE A 410 -12.58 24.23 9.69
N ASN A 411 -11.98 25.21 8.99
CA ASN A 411 -11.45 26.41 9.63
C ASN A 411 -12.55 27.37 10.12
N THR A 412 -13.77 27.30 9.56
CA THR A 412 -14.90 28.13 10.02
C THR A 412 -15.69 27.51 11.19
N MET A 413 -15.30 26.35 11.69
CA MET A 413 -15.85 25.75 12.92
C MET A 413 -14.92 25.84 14.13
N ILE A 414 -13.77 26.52 14.00
CA ILE A 414 -12.79 26.74 15.08
C ILE A 414 -12.75 28.23 15.54
N ASP A 415 -13.72 29.05 15.13
CA ASP A 415 -13.93 30.38 15.71
C ASP A 415 -15.07 30.38 16.74
#